data_AF-A0AB35XIC3-F1
#
_entry.id   AF-A0AB35XIC3-F1
#
_cell.length_a   1.000
_cell.length_b   1.000
_cell.length_c   1.000
_cell.angle_alpha   90.00
_cell.angle_beta   90.00
_cell.angle_gamma   90.00
#
_symmetry.space_group_name_H-M   'P 1'
#
loop_
_entity.id
_entity.type
_entity.pdbx_description
1 polymer ?
#
loop_
_entity_poly.entity_id
_entity_poly.type
_entity_poly.pdbx_seq_one_letter_code
_entity_poly.pdbx_strand_id
1 'polypeptide(L)'
;MAETPNTTPQADGPVPEGTWVKVRTIILQPSERAAAVPADTAATPLVQWISGFLDEEAHIGDEVTITSIIGRHHTGVLDRVNPSYSHSFGHTVPELLSIGTMHESITSHGKGDRS
;
A
#
# COMPACT_ATOMS: atom_id res chain seq x y z
N MET A 1 25.34 1.58 -8.43
CA MET A 1 24.61 1.54 -7.13
C MET A 1 23.53 0.49 -7.30
N ALA A 2 23.74 -0.68 -6.68
CA ALA A 2 22.83 -1.81 -6.80
C ALA A 2 21.50 -1.45 -6.12
N GLU A 3 20.40 -1.68 -6.82
CA GLU A 3 19.05 -1.61 -6.26
C GLU A 3 19.00 -2.62 -5.11
N THR A 4 19.02 -2.14 -3.86
CA THR A 4 18.55 -2.96 -2.75
C THR A 4 17.06 -3.18 -3.00
N PRO A 5 16.59 -4.41 -3.28
CA PRO A 5 15.16 -4.66 -3.30
C PRO A 5 14.61 -4.19 -1.96
N ASN A 6 13.45 -3.53 -1.99
CA ASN A 6 12.72 -3.10 -0.79
C ASN A 6 12.28 -4.33 0.01
N THR A 7 13.25 -4.98 0.64
CA THR A 7 13.09 -6.10 1.55
C THR A 7 13.08 -5.46 2.92
N THR A 8 11.90 -5.01 3.35
CA THR A 8 11.63 -4.90 4.78
C THR A 8 12.12 -6.20 5.42
N PRO A 9 12.85 -6.18 6.54
CA PRO A 9 13.35 -7.40 7.17
C PRO A 9 12.17 -8.36 7.38
N GLN A 10 12.11 -9.38 6.54
CA GLN A 10 11.22 -10.51 6.72
C GLN A 10 11.94 -11.35 7.76
N ALA A 11 11.32 -11.53 8.92
CA ALA A 11 11.93 -12.36 9.95
C ALA A 11 12.04 -13.79 9.40
N ASP A 12 13.26 -14.31 9.27
CA ASP A 12 13.54 -15.71 8.88
C ASP A 12 13.16 -16.71 10.00
N GLY A 13 12.50 -16.24 11.06
CA GLY A 13 12.11 -17.02 12.23
C GLY A 13 10.82 -16.48 12.87
N PRO A 14 10.38 -17.09 13.98
CA PRO A 14 9.15 -16.69 14.66
C PRO A 14 9.23 -15.24 15.12
N VAL A 15 8.11 -14.55 14.96
CA VAL A 15 7.89 -13.17 15.39
C VAL A 15 7.39 -13.22 16.83
N PRO A 16 8.09 -12.60 17.79
CA PRO A 16 7.67 -12.64 19.19
C PRO A 16 6.33 -11.94 19.44
N GLU A 17 5.60 -12.41 20.45
CA GLU A 17 4.47 -11.69 21.05
C GLU A 17 4.84 -10.23 21.37
N GLY A 18 3.88 -9.33 21.21
CA GLY A 18 4.04 -7.89 21.47
C GLY A 18 4.78 -7.14 20.36
N THR A 19 5.20 -7.83 19.29
CA THR A 19 5.83 -7.16 18.14
C THR A 19 4.79 -6.36 17.35
N TRP A 20 5.17 -5.15 16.91
CA TRP A 20 4.33 -4.36 16.01
C TRP A 20 4.37 -4.95 14.60
N VAL A 21 3.23 -5.39 14.12
CA VAL A 21 3.06 -6.10 12.86
C VAL A 21 1.92 -5.54 12.05
N LYS A 22 1.81 -5.97 10.79
CA LYS A 22 0.68 -5.73 9.92
C LYS A 22 0.07 -7.06 9.52
N VAL A 23 -1.25 -7.19 9.70
CA VAL A 23 -2.03 -8.32 9.18
C VAL A 23 -2.82 -7.91 7.96
N ARG A 24 -3.11 -8.88 7.10
CA ARG A 24 -3.91 -8.73 5.89
C ARG A 24 -5.11 -9.67 5.95
N THR A 25 -6.29 -9.14 5.65
CA THR A 25 -7.53 -9.92 5.59
C THR A 25 -8.28 -9.59 4.30
N ILE A 26 -8.83 -10.59 3.63
CA ILE A 26 -9.74 -10.39 2.50
C ILE A 26 -11.13 -10.16 3.09
N ILE A 27 -11.70 -8.98 2.85
CA ILE A 27 -13.02 -8.60 3.37
C ILE A 27 -14.12 -9.02 2.40
N LEU A 28 -13.88 -8.88 1.10
CA LEU A 28 -14.81 -9.33 0.06
C LEU A 28 -14.03 -9.98 -1.08
N GLN A 29 -14.47 -11.14 -1.49
CA GLN A 29 -14.03 -11.77 -2.74
C GLN A 29 -14.59 -11.01 -3.95
N PRO A 30 -14.00 -11.16 -5.15
CA PRO A 30 -14.53 -10.58 -6.38
C PRO A 30 -16.02 -10.86 -6.60
N SER A 31 -16.48 -12.07 -6.27
CA SER A 31 -17.88 -12.50 -6.36
C SER A 31 -18.83 -11.76 -5.40
N GLU A 32 -18.30 -11.12 -4.37
CA GLU A 32 -19.07 -10.43 -3.32
C GLU A 32 -19.04 -8.91 -3.51
N ARG A 33 -18.39 -8.41 -4.56
CA ARG A 33 -18.33 -6.99 -4.89
C ARG A 33 -19.69 -6.50 -5.38
N ALA A 34 -20.04 -5.26 -5.02
CA ALA A 34 -21.30 -4.64 -5.45
C ALA A 34 -21.37 -4.52 -6.98
N ALA A 35 -22.53 -4.83 -7.57
CA ALA A 35 -22.73 -4.85 -9.02
C ALA A 35 -22.49 -3.50 -9.72
N ALA A 36 -22.55 -2.38 -8.98
CA ALA A 36 -22.38 -1.03 -9.53
C ALA A 36 -20.92 -0.57 -9.62
N VAL A 37 -19.94 -1.38 -9.18
CA VAL A 37 -18.52 -1.01 -9.34
C VAL A 37 -18.02 -1.30 -10.75
N PRO A 38 -17.06 -0.53 -11.28
CA PRO A 38 -16.40 -0.82 -12.55
C PRO A 38 -15.87 -2.26 -12.63
N ALA A 39 -15.84 -2.83 -13.84
CA ALA A 39 -15.54 -4.25 -14.04
C ALA A 39 -14.13 -4.67 -13.57
N ASP A 40 -13.14 -3.79 -13.76
CA ASP A 40 -11.78 -3.93 -13.25
C ASP A 40 -11.73 -4.01 -11.71
N THR A 41 -12.52 -3.16 -11.06
CA THR A 41 -12.68 -3.13 -9.60
C THR A 41 -13.43 -4.36 -9.08
N ALA A 42 -14.47 -4.81 -9.80
CA ALA A 42 -15.24 -6.00 -9.46
C ALA A 42 -14.39 -7.29 -9.53
N ALA A 43 -13.44 -7.34 -10.47
CA ALA A 43 -12.54 -8.48 -10.63
C ALA A 43 -11.48 -8.61 -9.52
N THR A 44 -11.37 -7.62 -8.62
CA THR A 44 -10.31 -7.57 -7.60
C THR A 44 -10.89 -7.71 -6.17
N PRO A 45 -10.30 -8.56 -5.30
CA PRO A 45 -10.73 -8.68 -3.92
C PRO A 45 -10.61 -7.35 -3.16
N LEU A 46 -11.52 -7.11 -2.22
CA LEU A 46 -11.36 -6.03 -1.24
C LEU A 46 -10.49 -6.54 -0.10
N VAL A 47 -9.30 -5.96 0.05
CA VAL A 47 -8.32 -6.36 1.06
C VAL A 47 -8.16 -5.25 2.10
N GLN A 48 -8.10 -5.65 3.36
CA GLN A 48 -7.83 -4.78 4.50
C GLN A 48 -6.46 -5.10 5.08
N TRP A 49 -5.71 -4.07 5.41
CA TRP A 49 -4.49 -4.16 6.20
C TRP A 49 -4.66 -3.40 7.51
N ILE A 50 -4.30 -4.03 8.62
CA ILE A 50 -4.33 -3.41 9.94
C ILE A 50 -2.99 -3.65 10.62
N SER A 51 -2.49 -2.62 11.27
CA SER A 51 -1.29 -2.72 12.12
C SER A 51 -1.69 -2.79 13.59
N GLY A 52 -0.93 -3.58 14.35
CA GLY A 52 -1.16 -3.81 15.77
C GLY A 52 -0.04 -4.62 16.40
N PHE A 53 -0.16 -4.87 17.69
CA PHE A 53 0.75 -5.72 18.45
C PHE A 53 0.30 -7.17 18.34
N LEU A 54 1.22 -8.08 18.06
CA LEU A 54 0.95 -9.50 17.95
C LEU A 54 0.59 -10.10 19.32
N ASP A 55 -0.52 -10.85 19.40
CA ASP A 55 -0.99 -11.40 20.69
C ASP A 55 -0.26 -12.69 21.11
N GLU A 56 0.35 -13.43 20.18
CA GLU A 56 1.12 -14.66 20.42
C GLU A 56 2.26 -14.82 19.40
N GLU A 57 3.31 -15.58 19.71
CA GLU A 57 4.40 -15.85 18.75
C GLU A 57 3.89 -16.52 17.47
N ALA A 58 4.31 -16.03 16.29
CA ALA A 58 3.85 -16.55 15.00
C ALA A 58 4.84 -16.33 13.85
N HIS A 59 4.66 -17.03 12.73
CA HIS A 59 5.46 -16.85 11.52
C HIS A 59 4.73 -15.99 10.48
N ILE A 60 5.49 -15.31 9.61
CA ILE A 60 4.91 -14.60 8.47
C ILE A 60 4.10 -15.59 7.61
N GLY A 61 2.86 -15.22 7.29
CA GLY A 61 1.93 -16.08 6.56
C GLY A 61 0.94 -16.85 7.43
N ASP A 62 1.15 -16.90 8.75
CA ASP A 62 0.21 -17.53 9.68
C ASP A 62 -1.03 -16.66 9.90
N GLU A 63 -2.16 -17.28 10.23
CA GLU A 63 -3.33 -16.58 10.74
C GLU A 63 -3.12 -16.25 12.22
N VAL A 64 -3.14 -14.96 12.54
CA VAL A 64 -2.79 -14.45 13.87
C VAL A 64 -3.84 -13.46 14.36
N THR A 65 -3.88 -13.26 15.68
CA THR A 65 -4.62 -12.17 16.30
C THR A 65 -3.66 -11.06 16.71
N ILE A 66 -4.05 -9.82 16.45
CA ILE A 66 -3.34 -8.62 16.86
C ILE A 66 -4.24 -7.71 17.68
N THR A 67 -3.65 -6.99 18.63
CA THR A 67 -4.27 -5.87 19.33
C THR A 67 -3.83 -4.56 18.68
N SER A 68 -4.76 -3.83 18.05
CA SER A 68 -4.49 -2.51 17.46
C SER A 68 -4.13 -1.46 18.53
N ILE A 69 -3.57 -0.32 18.12
CA ILE A 69 -3.17 0.76 19.04
C ILE A 69 -4.31 1.33 19.88
N ILE A 70 -5.57 1.17 19.42
CA ILE A 70 -6.77 1.59 20.15
C ILE A 70 -7.42 0.46 20.96
N GLY A 71 -6.75 -0.68 21.11
CA GLY A 71 -7.19 -1.81 21.95
C GLY A 71 -8.25 -2.72 21.31
N ARG A 72 -8.40 -2.73 19.99
CA ARG A 72 -9.28 -3.68 19.28
C ARG A 72 -8.51 -4.90 18.80
N HIS A 73 -9.08 -6.08 18.96
CA HIS A 73 -8.54 -7.32 18.39
C HIS A 73 -8.94 -7.48 16.93
N HIS A 74 -7.99 -7.93 16.11
CA HIS A 74 -8.17 -8.21 14.70
C HIS A 74 -7.47 -9.52 14.33
N THR A 75 -8.14 -10.35 13.55
CA THR A 75 -7.55 -11.59 13.01
C THR A 75 -7.25 -11.42 11.52
N GLY A 76 -6.10 -11.92 11.09
CA GLY A 76 -5.70 -11.91 9.70
C GLY A 76 -4.37 -12.62 9.48
N VAL A 77 -3.96 -12.69 8.22
CA VAL A 77 -2.68 -13.30 7.85
C VAL A 77 -1.55 -12.33 8.17
N LEU A 78 -0.54 -12.78 8.92
CA LEU A 78 0.63 -11.98 9.25
C LEU A 78 1.40 -11.62 7.97
N ASP A 79 1.34 -10.35 7.56
CA ASP A 79 1.90 -9.85 6.30
C ASP A 79 3.33 -9.37 6.48
N ARG A 80 3.58 -8.53 7.49
CA ARG A 80 4.89 -7.90 7.72
C ARG A 80 5.13 -7.58 9.20
N VAL A 81 6.40 -7.63 9.58
CA VAL A 81 6.92 -7.16 10.87
C VAL A 81 7.43 -5.73 10.72
N ASN A 82 7.17 -4.88 11.73
CA ASN A 82 7.63 -3.49 11.80
C ASN A 82 7.48 -2.74 10.46
N PRO A 83 6.25 -2.67 9.90
CA PRO A 83 6.02 -2.10 8.59
C PRO A 83 6.52 -0.65 8.52
N SER A 84 7.42 -0.36 7.58
CA SER A 84 7.82 1.00 7.23
C SER A 84 7.01 1.52 6.03
N TYR A 85 6.83 2.84 5.97
CA TYR A 85 6.21 3.49 4.81
C TYR A 85 7.30 3.90 3.81
N SER A 86 7.34 3.24 2.66
CA SER A 86 8.06 3.72 1.48
C SER A 86 7.06 4.32 0.51
N HIS A 87 6.99 5.65 0.39
CA HIS A 87 6.17 6.30 -0.63
C HIS A 87 7.00 6.55 -1.89
N SER A 88 6.56 5.99 -3.02
CA SER A 88 7.08 6.28 -4.36
C SER A 88 5.91 6.22 -5.34
N PHE A 89 5.99 7.02 -6.41
CA PHE A 89 5.01 6.99 -7.51
C PHE A 89 5.43 6.04 -8.64
N GLY A 90 6.36 5.12 -8.36
CA GLY A 90 6.96 4.21 -9.33
C GLY A 90 8.36 4.65 -9.73
N HIS A 91 8.97 3.88 -10.65
CA HIS A 91 10.23 4.27 -11.25
C HIS A 91 10.03 5.47 -12.17
N THR A 92 11.06 6.30 -12.32
CA THR A 92 11.06 7.36 -13.32
C THR A 92 10.78 6.75 -14.69
N VAL A 93 9.76 7.26 -15.37
CA VAL A 93 9.40 6.89 -16.75
C VAL A 93 10.18 7.80 -17.69
N PRO A 94 11.28 7.32 -18.32
CA PRO A 94 12.18 8.19 -19.09
C PRO A 94 11.48 8.94 -20.23
N GLU A 95 10.44 8.35 -20.81
CA GLU A 95 9.65 8.92 -21.89
C GLU A 95 8.98 10.25 -21.51
N LEU A 96 8.55 10.38 -20.24
CA LEU A 96 7.92 11.58 -19.71
C LEU A 96 8.91 12.74 -19.53
N LEU A 97 10.22 12.46 -19.45
CA LEU A 97 11.24 13.49 -19.21
C LEU A 97 11.40 14.47 -20.38
N SER A 98 10.99 14.06 -21.59
CA SER A 98 11.07 14.88 -22.80
C SER A 98 9.89 15.85 -22.94
N ILE A 99 8.77 15.59 -22.27
CA ILE A 99 7.55 16.38 -22.35
C ILE A 99 7.80 17.75 -21.70
N GLY A 100 7.51 18.84 -22.43
CA GLY A 100 7.72 20.22 -21.98
C GLY A 100 9.14 20.77 -22.24
N THR A 101 10.11 19.93 -22.58
CA THR A 101 11.48 20.41 -22.91
C THR A 101 11.62 20.96 -24.34
N MET A 102 10.70 20.60 -25.23
CA MET A 102 10.85 20.87 -26.68
C MET A 102 9.92 21.95 -27.26
N HIS A 103 8.92 22.47 -26.53
CA HIS A 103 8.06 23.58 -27.00
C HIS A 103 7.35 24.27 -25.83
N GLU A 104 7.95 25.32 -25.28
CA GLU A 104 7.21 26.44 -24.69
C GLU A 104 7.62 27.72 -25.42
N SER A 105 7.01 28.01 -26.56
CA SER A 105 6.82 29.42 -26.92
C SER A 105 5.73 29.94 -25.99
N ILE A 106 6.15 30.69 -24.98
CA ILE A 106 5.30 31.40 -24.03
C ILE A 106 4.22 32.14 -24.83
N THR A 107 3.02 31.56 -24.94
CA THR A 107 1.96 32.20 -25.71
C THR A 107 1.32 33.19 -24.77
N SER A 108 1.81 34.43 -24.79
CA SER A 108 1.24 35.55 -24.04
C SER A 108 -0.19 35.81 -24.53
N HIS A 109 -1.18 35.19 -23.89
CA HIS A 109 -2.58 35.58 -23.98
C HIS A 109 -3.00 36.33 -22.70
N GLY A 110 -2.27 37.41 -22.40
CA GLY A 110 -2.80 38.50 -21.59
C GLY A 110 -3.57 39.46 -22.49
N LYS A 111 -4.80 39.12 -22.88
CA LYS A 111 -5.72 40.09 -23.49
C LYS A 111 -6.21 41.00 -22.35
N GLY A 112 -5.61 42.18 -22.24
CA GLY A 112 -6.02 43.20 -21.27
C GLY A 112 -7.49 43.55 -21.45
N ASP A 113 -8.26 43.37 -20.39
CA ASP A 113 -9.60 43.91 -20.27
C ASP A 113 -9.46 45.43 -20.06
N ARG A 114 -9.83 46.20 -21.08
CA ARG A 114 -9.97 47.67 -20.98
C ARG A 114 -11.43 48.00 -21.24
N SER A 115 -12.17 48.24 -20.16
CA SER A 115 -13.36 49.11 -20.17
C SER A 115 -12.94 50.55 -19.98
#